data_AF-Q6FDH9-F1
#
_entry.id   AF-Q6FDH9-F1
#
_cell.length_a   1.000
_cell.length_b   1.000
_cell.length_c   1.000
_cell.angle_alpha   90.00
_cell.angle_beta   90.00
_cell.angle_gamma   90.00
#
_symmetry.space_group_name_H-M   'P 1'
#
loop_
_entity.id
_entity.type
_entity.pdbx_description
1 polymer ?
#
loop_
_entity_poly.entity_id
_entity_poly.type
_entity_poly.pdbx_seq_one_letter_code
_entity_poly.pdbx_strand_id
1 'polypeptide(L)'
;MKQFNEKLANWMSPSPSKEAGINNIQIPGQVEHLVWQTRYKKPTVYEQDFVKHLIQAFASGVTELNDLVDSLNRQGFRRESGEVWTMQSFTEEMQRLGY
;
A
#
# COMPACT_ATOMS: atom_id res chain seq x y z
N MET A 1 13.11 12.37 -3.18
CA MET A 1 12.35 11.32 -3.88
C MET A 1 10.87 11.51 -3.59
N LYS A 2 10.01 11.43 -4.61
CA LYS A 2 8.55 11.41 -4.42
C LYS A 2 8.16 10.15 -3.65
N GLN A 3 7.18 10.25 -2.75
CA GLN A 3 6.81 9.13 -1.85
C GLN A 3 5.89 8.09 -2.51
N PHE A 4 5.24 8.44 -3.62
CA PHE A 4 4.32 7.59 -4.38
C PHE A 4 4.24 8.03 -5.85
N ASN A 5 3.60 7.22 -6.70
CA ASN A 5 3.44 7.49 -8.12
C ASN A 5 2.23 8.41 -8.40
N GLU A 6 2.49 9.72 -8.49
CA GLU A 6 1.47 10.73 -8.81
C GLU A 6 0.82 10.53 -10.19
N LYS A 7 1.53 9.90 -11.13
CA LYS A 7 1.01 9.67 -12.48
C LYS A 7 -0.06 8.58 -12.50
N LEU A 8 0.01 7.60 -11.61
CA LEU A 8 -0.90 6.43 -11.58
C LEU A 8 -2.34 6.82 -11.26
N ALA A 9 -2.55 7.85 -10.42
CA ALA A 9 -3.88 8.37 -10.10
C ALA A 9 -4.66 8.83 -11.35
N ASN A 10 -3.97 9.45 -12.32
CA ASN A 10 -4.57 9.89 -13.57
C ASN A 10 -4.92 8.73 -14.52
N TRP A 11 -4.29 7.56 -14.35
CA TRP A 11 -4.58 6.35 -15.13
C TRP A 11 -5.78 5.56 -14.59
N MET A 12 -6.12 5.70 -13.29
CA MET A 12 -7.30 5.03 -12.71
C MET A 12 -8.63 5.59 -13.25
N SER A 13 -8.64 6.87 -13.65
CA SER A 13 -9.78 7.56 -14.27
C SER A 13 -9.29 8.45 -15.41
N PRO A 14 -8.95 7.87 -16.59
CA PRO A 14 -8.31 8.60 -17.67
C PRO A 14 -9.30 9.61 -18.27
N SER A 15 -9.13 10.88 -17.92
CA SER A 15 -9.79 12.00 -18.59
C SER A 15 -8.80 12.64 -19.56
N PRO A 16 -9.15 12.83 -20.84
CA PRO A 16 -8.29 13.53 -21.79
C PRO A 16 -7.94 14.92 -21.23
N SER A 17 -6.64 15.23 -21.14
CA SER A 17 -6.20 16.54 -20.71
C SER A 17 -6.70 17.60 -21.69
N LYS A 18 -7.44 18.59 -21.19
CA LYS A 18 -7.88 19.75 -22.01
C LYS A 18 -6.78 20.79 -22.19
N GLU A 19 -5.68 20.65 -21.46
CA GLU A 19 -4.51 21.51 -21.51
C GLU A 19 -3.42 20.85 -22.37
N ALA A 20 -2.73 21.67 -23.19
CA ALA A 20 -1.44 21.27 -23.73
C ALA A 20 -0.51 20.98 -22.54
N GLY A 21 0.41 20.02 -22.64
CA GLY A 21 1.32 19.61 -21.56
C GLY A 21 2.31 20.69 -21.13
N ILE A 22 1.81 21.80 -20.58
CA ILE A 22 2.54 22.96 -20.08
C ILE A 22 3.35 22.48 -18.86
N ASN A 23 4.63 22.84 -18.80
CA ASN A 23 5.60 22.45 -17.76
C ASN A 23 6.06 20.98 -17.75
N ASN A 24 5.83 20.17 -18.80
CA ASN A 24 6.35 18.79 -18.90
C ASN A 24 7.51 18.67 -19.91
N ILE A 25 8.55 19.50 -19.76
CA ILE A 25 9.75 19.43 -20.61
C ILE A 25 10.64 18.27 -20.11
N GLN A 26 10.80 17.24 -20.93
CA GLN A 26 11.75 16.16 -20.67
C GLN A 26 13.13 16.56 -21.20
N ILE A 27 14.14 16.50 -20.35
CA ILE A 27 15.53 16.78 -20.73
C ILE A 27 16.20 15.44 -21.10
N PRO A 28 16.73 15.29 -22.33
CA PRO A 28 17.45 14.07 -22.72
C PRO A 28 18.60 13.77 -21.74
N GLY A 29 18.65 12.54 -21.20
CA GLY A 29 19.63 12.13 -20.21
C GLY A 29 19.27 12.43 -18.74
N GLN A 30 18.19 13.18 -18.49
CA GLN A 30 17.60 13.38 -17.16
C GLN A 30 16.18 12.82 -17.14
N VAL A 31 16.08 11.50 -17.35
CA VAL A 31 14.79 10.82 -17.21
C VAL A 31 14.56 10.56 -15.73
N GLU A 32 13.51 11.15 -15.16
CA GLU A 32 13.03 10.72 -13.85
C GLU A 32 12.50 9.30 -14.00
N HIS A 33 13.30 8.32 -13.59
CA HIS A 33 12.86 6.94 -13.51
C HIS A 33 11.75 6.88 -12.46
N LEU A 34 10.49 6.91 -12.90
CA LEU A 34 9.40 6.43 -12.08
C LEU A 34 9.70 4.96 -11.79
N VAL A 35 10.29 4.70 -10.63
CA VAL A 35 10.32 3.38 -10.02
C VAL A 35 8.89 2.88 -10.11
N TRP A 36 8.69 1.68 -10.67
CA TRP A 36 7.38 1.10 -10.96
C TRP A 36 6.62 0.84 -9.65
N GLN A 37 6.14 1.92 -9.04
CA GLN A 37 5.29 1.92 -7.86
C GLN A 37 3.86 1.82 -8.35
N THR A 38 3.19 0.75 -7.91
CA THR A 38 1.73 0.59 -8.05
C THR A 38 0.97 1.53 -7.10
N ARG A 39 1.65 2.06 -6.09
CA ARG A 39 1.06 2.94 -5.08
C ARG A 39 0.82 4.36 -5.61
N TYR A 40 -0.45 4.75 -5.64
CA TYR A 40 -0.90 6.10 -6.03
C TYR A 40 -1.06 7.08 -4.85
N LYS A 41 -0.83 6.64 -3.60
CA LYS A 41 -0.94 7.47 -2.39
C LYS A 41 0.12 7.13 -1.34
N LYS A 42 0.36 8.06 -0.41
CA LYS A 42 1.20 7.81 0.78
C LYS A 42 0.51 6.82 1.73
N PRO A 43 1.26 5.91 2.39
CA PRO A 43 0.69 5.01 3.37
C PRO A 43 0.03 5.74 4.54
N THR A 44 -1.16 5.28 4.95
CA THR A 44 -1.86 5.78 6.13
C THR A 44 -1.14 5.36 7.41
N VAL A 45 -1.51 5.96 8.56
CA VAL A 45 -0.97 5.56 9.87
C VAL A 45 -1.32 4.10 10.16
N TYR A 46 -2.57 3.70 9.88
CA TYR A 46 -3.01 2.31 10.00
C TYR A 46 -2.16 1.35 9.15
N GLU A 47 -1.90 1.67 7.87
CA GLU A 47 -1.07 0.83 7.00
C GLU A 47 0.37 0.72 7.51
N GLN A 48 0.93 1.79 8.10
CA GLN A 48 2.26 1.75 8.72
C GLN A 48 2.29 0.89 9.99
N ASP A 49 1.28 1.02 10.85
CA ASP A 49 1.19 0.22 12.06
C ASP A 49 0.93 -1.25 11.72
N PHE A 50 0.12 -1.53 10.71
CA PHE A 50 -0.11 -2.89 10.23
C PHE A 50 1.22 -3.56 9.83
N VAL A 51 2.06 -2.85 9.06
CA VAL A 51 3.39 -3.34 8.68
C VAL A 51 4.26 -3.64 9.90
N LYS A 52 4.26 -2.82 10.95
CA LYS A 52 5.04 -3.09 12.18
C LYS A 52 4.60 -4.39 12.85
N HIS A 53 3.29 -4.62 12.98
CA HIS A 53 2.74 -5.83 13.59
C HIS A 53 3.04 -7.08 12.75
N LEU A 54 2.98 -6.96 11.42
CA LEU A 54 3.40 -8.02 10.50
C LEU A 54 4.89 -8.34 10.66
N ILE A 55 5.77 -7.34 10.66
CA ILE A 55 7.21 -7.53 10.88
C ILE A 55 7.45 -8.25 12.20
N GLN A 56 6.78 -7.85 13.28
CA GLN A 56 6.90 -8.50 14.57
C GLN A 56 6.42 -9.96 14.55
N ALA A 57 5.30 -10.25 13.88
CA ALA A 57 4.79 -11.61 13.75
C ALA A 57 5.74 -12.51 12.95
N PHE A 58 6.26 -12.04 11.82
CA PHE A 58 7.22 -12.82 11.03
C PHE A 58 8.56 -12.98 11.75
N ALA A 59 9.02 -11.94 12.46
CA ALA A 59 10.24 -12.02 13.27
C ALA A 59 10.14 -13.03 14.42
N SER A 60 8.93 -13.34 14.91
CA SER A 60 8.70 -14.39 15.90
C SER A 60 8.58 -15.80 15.31
N GLY A 61 8.77 -15.95 13.99
CA GLY A 61 8.79 -17.25 13.31
C GLY A 61 7.42 -17.71 12.80
N VAL A 62 6.40 -16.85 12.84
CA VAL A 62 5.09 -17.17 12.24
C VAL A 62 5.23 -17.30 10.72
N THR A 63 4.71 -18.38 10.16
CA THR A 63 4.78 -18.66 8.71
C THR A 63 3.42 -18.99 8.11
N GLU A 64 2.50 -19.51 8.91
CA GLU A 64 1.15 -19.89 8.47
C GLU A 64 0.14 -18.76 8.69
N LEU A 65 -0.86 -18.68 7.81
CA LEU A 65 -1.88 -17.62 7.84
C LEU A 65 -2.70 -17.64 9.13
N ASN A 66 -3.08 -18.83 9.61
CA ASN A 66 -3.84 -18.95 10.85
C ASN A 66 -3.05 -18.39 12.05
N ASP A 67 -1.77 -18.76 12.15
CA ASP A 67 -0.88 -18.30 13.20
C ASP A 67 -0.61 -16.78 13.12
N LEU A 68 -0.61 -16.23 11.90
CA LEU A 68 -0.46 -14.79 11.67
C LEU A 68 -1.67 -14.02 12.20
N VAL A 69 -2.87 -14.46 11.85
CA VAL A 69 -4.12 -13.89 12.35
C VAL A 69 -4.18 -13.95 13.87
N ASP A 70 -3.81 -15.09 14.46
CA ASP A 70 -3.72 -15.25 15.91
C ASP A 70 -2.67 -14.35 16.55
N SER A 71 -1.52 -14.17 15.88
CA SER A 71 -0.46 -13.26 16.33
C SER A 71 -0.93 -11.81 16.33
N LEU A 72 -1.58 -11.35 15.27
CA LEU A 72 -2.14 -9.99 15.19
C LEU A 72 -3.18 -9.75 16.29
N ASN A 73 -4.06 -10.72 16.51
CA ASN A 73 -5.07 -10.65 17.55
C ASN A 73 -4.46 -10.59 18.96
N ARG A 74 -3.42 -11.40 19.22
CA ARG A 74 -2.63 -11.41 20.47
C ARG A 74 -1.87 -10.11 20.71
N GLN A 75 -1.35 -9.49 19.64
CA GLN A 75 -0.71 -8.17 19.71
C GLN A 75 -1.72 -7.04 19.98
N GLY A 76 -3.03 -7.32 19.97
CA GLY A 76 -4.08 -6.32 20.19
C GLY A 76 -4.40 -5.49 18.94
N PHE A 77 -3.81 -5.83 17.79
CA PHE A 77 -4.11 -5.15 16.54
C PHE A 77 -5.50 -5.56 16.04
N ARG A 78 -6.27 -4.58 15.57
CA ARG A 78 -7.63 -4.74 15.07
C ARG A 78 -7.74 -4.09 13.70
N ARG A 79 -8.75 -4.47 12.92
CA ARG A 79 -9.06 -3.80 11.64
C ARG A 79 -9.41 -2.34 11.88
N GLU A 80 -9.42 -1.53 10.82
CA GLU A 80 -9.97 -0.16 10.88
C GLU A 80 -11.41 -0.13 11.41
N SER A 81 -12.20 -1.19 11.19
CA SER A 81 -13.56 -1.37 11.74
C SER A 81 -13.60 -1.71 13.24
N GLY A 82 -12.46 -2.03 13.85
CA GLY A 82 -12.35 -2.50 15.24
C GLY A 82 -12.55 -4.01 15.43
N GLU A 83 -12.88 -4.74 14.37
CA GLU A 83 -13.09 -6.19 14.41
C GLU A 83 -11.78 -6.97 14.64
N VAL A 84 -11.92 -8.18 15.18
CA VAL A 84 -10.82 -9.15 15.27
C VAL A 84 -10.44 -9.68 13.88
N TRP A 85 -9.17 -10.07 13.75
CA TRP A 85 -8.70 -10.68 12.52
C TRP A 85 -9.24 -12.10 12.38
N THR A 86 -9.65 -12.45 11.17
CA THR A 86 -9.91 -13.80 10.70
C THR A 86 -9.11 -14.02 9.42
N MET A 87 -8.92 -15.27 8.99
CA MET A 87 -8.23 -15.55 7.72
C MET A 87 -8.93 -14.89 6.52
N GLN A 88 -10.27 -14.86 6.55
CA GLN A 88 -11.07 -14.22 5.51
C GLN A 88 -10.84 -12.70 5.51
N SER A 89 -10.98 -12.03 6.66
CA SER A 89 -10.84 -10.58 6.73
C SER A 89 -9.40 -10.11 6.45
N PHE A 90 -8.41 -10.94 6.78
CA PHE A 90 -7.02 -10.72 6.38
C PHE A 90 -6.84 -10.79 4.85
N THR A 91 -7.41 -11.81 4.21
CA THR A 91 -7.32 -11.99 2.75
C THR A 91 -7.98 -10.82 2.01
N GLU A 92 -9.17 -10.41 2.46
CA GLU A 92 -9.88 -9.23 1.93
C GLU A 92 -9.04 -7.96 2.08
N GLU A 93 -8.37 -7.79 3.22
CA GLU A 93 -7.52 -6.63 3.46
C GLU A 93 -6.29 -6.62 2.55
N MET A 94 -5.61 -7.76 2.38
CA MET A 94 -4.47 -7.88 1.48
C MET A 94 -4.88 -7.60 0.02
N GLN A 95 -6.06 -8.07 -0.40
CA GLN A 95 -6.63 -7.75 -1.70
C GLN A 95 -6.89 -6.25 -1.85
N ARG A 96 -7.46 -5.61 -0.82
CA ARG A 96 -7.72 -4.16 -0.79
C ARG A 96 -6.44 -3.34 -0.84
N LEU A 97 -5.33 -3.83 -0.29
CA LEU A 97 -4.04 -3.11 -0.21
C LEU A 97 -3.09 -3.40 -1.39
N GLY A 98 -3.37 -4.42 -2.20
CA GLY A 98 -2.55 -4.84 -3.34
C GLY A 98 -2.69 -4.00 -4.63
N TYR A 99 -3.16 -2.75 -4.54
CA TYR A 99 -3.34 -1.83 -5.68
C TYR A 99 -2.03 -1.25 -6.24
#